data_AF-A0A967LZG1-F1
#
_entry.id   AF-A0A967LZG1-F1
#
_cell.length_a   1.000
_cell.length_b   1.000
_cell.length_c   1.000
_cell.angle_alpha   90.00
_cell.angle_beta   90.00
_cell.angle_gamma   90.00
#
_symmetry.space_group_name_H-M   'P 1'
#
loop_
_entity.id
_entity.type
_entity.pdbx_description
1 polymer ?
#
loop_
_entity_poly.entity_id
_entity_poly.type
_entity_poly.pdbx_seq_one_letter_code
_entity_poly.pdbx_strand_id
1 'polypeptide(L)'
;ASLVPFFLVSNLLLLNQFPDVEADRGVGRHHFPIAIGREASVRLYVIFLVGAYLAIIFGYITGSLPLTGFLALGSIVIAVPTVKGVARFANDVDRLIPYMGRNVVIIILTPVLLAIGLFISS
;
A
#
# COMPACT_ATOMS: atom_id res chain seq x y z
N ALA A 1 -5.96 15.42 -4.30
CA ALA A 1 -4.65 14.94 -4.78
C ALA A 1 -3.86 14.13 -3.74
N SER A 2 -3.82 14.52 -2.45
CA SER A 2 -2.96 13.90 -1.43
C SER A 2 -3.40 12.54 -0.86
N LEU A 3 -4.60 12.05 -1.18
CA LEU A 3 -5.11 10.77 -0.64
C LEU A 3 -4.33 9.55 -1.14
N VAL A 4 -3.90 9.55 -2.40
CA VAL A 4 -3.12 8.44 -2.99
C VAL A 4 -1.80 8.23 -2.22
N PRO A 5 -0.91 9.24 -2.09
CA PRO A 5 0.31 9.06 -1.31
C PRO A 5 0.05 8.80 0.18
N PHE A 6 -1.01 9.38 0.77
CA PHE A 6 -1.41 9.09 2.15
C PHE A 6 -1.62 7.58 2.39
N PHE A 7 -2.42 6.93 1.54
CA PHE A 7 -2.70 5.50 1.68
C PHE A 7 -1.46 4.63 1.38
N LEU A 8 -0.71 4.96 0.33
CA LEU A 8 0.48 4.20 -0.07
C LEU A 8 1.60 4.27 0.99
N VAL A 9 1.88 5.45 1.54
CA VAL A 9 2.88 5.61 2.59
C VAL A 9 2.43 4.97 3.90
N SER A 10 1.13 5.06 4.25
CA SER A 10 0.59 4.33 5.40
C SER A 10 0.81 2.82 5.27
N ASN A 11 0.66 2.28 4.06
CA ASN A 11 0.98 0.88 3.77
C ASN A 11 2.46 0.54 3.88
N LEU A 12 3.35 1.45 3.45
CA LEU A 12 4.79 1.28 3.63
C LEU A 12 5.14 1.11 5.11
N LEU A 13 4.66 2.05 5.93
CA LEU A 13 4.94 2.07 7.36
C LEU A 13 4.33 0.85 8.05
N LEU A 14 3.09 0.49 7.70
CA LEU A 14 2.40 -0.66 8.29
C LEU A 14 3.15 -1.97 8.02
N LEU A 15 3.58 -2.23 6.78
CA LEU A 15 4.30 -3.46 6.47
C LEU A 15 5.70 -3.48 7.07
N ASN A 16 6.38 -2.33 7.15
CA ASN A 16 7.69 -2.24 7.78
C ASN A 16 7.68 -2.52 9.29
N GLN A 17 6.51 -2.50 9.93
CA GLN A 17 6.37 -2.86 11.35
C GLN A 17 6.26 -4.37 11.61
N PHE A 18 6.12 -5.21 10.57
CA PHE A 18 5.96 -6.67 10.75
C PHE A 18 7.22 -7.39 11.27
N PRO A 19 8.43 -7.08 10.78
CA PRO A 19 9.68 -7.65 11.31
C PRO A 19 9.98 -7.21 12.74
N ASP A 20 9.53 -6.01 13.12
CA ASP A 20 9.93 -5.38 14.37
C ASP A 20 9.03 -5.77 15.56
N VAL A 21 7.92 -6.50 15.34
CA VAL A 21 6.89 -6.78 16.36
C VAL A 21 7.47 -7.33 17.66
N GLU A 22 8.32 -8.34 17.58
CA GLU A 22 8.89 -9.01 18.76
C GLU A 22 9.84 -8.08 19.54
N ALA A 23 10.70 -7.34 18.83
CA ALA A 23 11.65 -6.42 19.42
C ALA A 23 10.95 -5.18 20.02
N ASP A 24 10.02 -4.59 19.27
CA ASP A 24 9.28 -3.37 19.64
C ASP A 24 8.31 -3.61 20.81
N ARG A 25 7.72 -4.82 20.90
CA ARG A 25 6.87 -5.19 22.04
C ARG A 25 7.64 -5.24 23.36
N GLY A 26 8.90 -5.70 23.32
CA GLY A 26 9.77 -5.78 24.51
C GLY A 26 10.14 -4.41 25.09
N VAL A 27 10.13 -3.36 24.28
CA VAL A 27 10.47 -1.98 24.68
C VAL A 27 9.24 -1.07 24.83
N GLY A 28 8.02 -1.65 24.82
CA GLY A 28 6.78 -0.92 25.08
C GLY A 28 6.25 -0.09 23.92
N ARG A 29 6.64 -0.38 22.66
CA ARG A 29 6.08 0.31 21.50
C ARG A 29 4.69 -0.22 21.16
N HIS A 30 3.87 0.68 20.62
CA HIS A 30 2.49 0.40 20.25
C HIS A 30 2.23 0.79 18.80
N HIS A 31 2.05 -0.21 17.95
CA HIS A 31 1.65 -0.06 16.55
C HIS A 31 0.70 -1.19 16.14
N PHE A 32 0.13 -1.12 14.94
CA PHE A 32 -0.98 -1.99 14.53
C PHE A 32 -0.64 -3.49 14.65
N PRO A 33 0.51 -4.00 14.12
CA PRO A 33 0.87 -5.40 14.32
C PRO A 33 0.93 -5.88 15.78
N ILE A 34 1.24 -5.00 16.73
CA ILE A 34 1.23 -5.31 18.17
C ILE A 34 -0.19 -5.22 18.74
N ALA A 35 -0.92 -4.15 18.42
CA ALA A 35 -2.22 -3.83 19.05
C ALA A 35 -3.37 -4.70 18.53
N ILE A 36 -3.41 -4.97 17.23
CA ILE A 36 -4.50 -5.72 16.58
C ILE A 36 -4.03 -7.05 15.97
N GLY A 37 -2.74 -7.36 16.05
CA GLY A 37 -2.13 -8.57 15.50
C GLY A 37 -1.82 -8.46 14.00
N ARG A 38 -1.00 -9.39 13.52
CA ARG A 38 -0.53 -9.48 12.12
C ARG A 38 -1.69 -9.67 11.14
N GLU A 39 -2.62 -10.59 11.41
CA GLU A 39 -3.77 -10.87 10.54
C GLU A 39 -4.71 -9.66 10.35
N ALA A 40 -5.00 -8.92 11.42
CA ALA A 40 -5.81 -7.71 11.31
C ALA A 40 -5.04 -6.58 10.61
N SER A 41 -3.73 -6.51 10.81
CA SER A 41 -2.86 -5.57 10.10
C SER A 41 -2.81 -5.86 8.59
N VAL A 42 -2.88 -7.13 8.17
CA VAL A 42 -3.04 -7.48 6.74
C VAL A 42 -4.36 -6.93 6.19
N ARG A 43 -5.47 -7.03 6.93
CA ARG A 43 -6.74 -6.44 6.48
C ARG A 43 -6.63 -4.92 6.34
N LEU A 44 -5.97 -4.25 7.30
CA LEU A 44 -5.71 -2.81 7.22
C LEU A 44 -4.84 -2.45 6.01
N TYR A 45 -3.84 -3.28 5.70
CA TYR A 45 -3.00 -3.13 4.51
C TYR A 45 -3.84 -3.17 3.22
N VAL A 46 -4.77 -4.13 3.12
CA VAL A 46 -5.68 -4.23 1.98
C VAL A 46 -6.61 -3.02 1.90
N ILE A 47 -7.16 -2.56 3.03
CA ILE A 47 -8.04 -1.38 3.08
C ILE A 47 -7.32 -0.14 2.57
N PHE A 48 -6.08 0.11 3.01
CA PHE A 48 -5.30 1.24 2.52
C PHE A 48 -4.98 1.11 1.03
N LEU A 49 -4.62 -0.09 0.57
CA LEU A 49 -4.30 -0.28 -0.86
C LEU A 49 -5.53 -0.05 -1.76
N VAL A 50 -6.69 -0.57 -1.36
CA VAL A 50 -7.96 -0.30 -2.03
C VAL A 50 -8.31 1.18 -1.95
N GLY A 51 -8.11 1.82 -0.79
CA GLY A 51 -8.31 3.25 -0.59
C GLY A 51 -7.48 4.11 -1.55
N ALA A 52 -6.23 3.72 -1.82
CA ALA A 52 -5.38 4.40 -2.80
C ALA A 52 -5.97 4.35 -4.22
N TYR A 53 -6.47 3.19 -4.65
CA TYR A 53 -7.09 3.03 -5.96
C TYR A 53 -8.45 3.71 -6.06
N LEU A 54 -9.27 3.63 -5.02
CA LEU A 54 -10.54 4.35 -4.96
C LEU A 54 -10.33 5.87 -4.98
N ALA A 55 -9.26 6.38 -4.37
CA ALA A 55 -8.93 7.81 -4.43
C ALA A 55 -8.63 8.28 -5.86
N ILE A 56 -8.02 7.43 -6.71
CA ILE A 56 -7.80 7.74 -8.13
C ILE A 56 -9.14 7.78 -8.87
N ILE A 57 -9.99 6.77 -8.67
CA ILE A 57 -11.33 6.71 -9.28
C ILE A 57 -12.19 7.91 -8.86
N PHE A 58 -12.20 8.22 -7.57
CA PHE A 58 -12.92 9.37 -7.05
C PHE A 58 -12.39 10.68 -7.62
N GLY A 59 -11.06 10.84 -7.74
CA GLY A 59 -10.47 12.02 -8.34
C GLY A 59 -10.91 12.26 -9.79
N TYR A 60 -11.10 11.19 -10.58
CA TYR A 60 -11.69 11.31 -11.92
C TYR A 60 -13.17 11.73 -11.86
N ILE A 61 -13.97 11.08 -11.02
CA ILE A 61 -15.41 11.37 -10.87
C ILE A 61 -15.65 12.83 -10.45
N THR A 62 -14.80 13.38 -9.57
CA THR A 62 -14.90 14.78 -9.13
C THR A 62 -14.25 15.78 -10.08
N GLY A 63 -13.76 15.34 -11.24
CA GLY A 63 -13.08 16.21 -12.22
C GLY A 63 -11.72 16.74 -11.76
N SER A 64 -11.15 16.19 -10.68
CA SER A 64 -9.84 16.58 -10.13
C SER A 64 -8.67 15.85 -10.80
N LEU A 65 -8.94 14.74 -11.49
CA LEU A 65 -7.96 13.98 -12.28
C LEU A 65 -8.51 13.73 -13.69
N PRO A 66 -7.66 13.78 -14.73
CA PRO A 66 -8.03 13.43 -16.09
C PRO A 66 -8.16 11.90 -16.25
N LEU A 67 -8.78 11.46 -17.35
CA LEU A 67 -8.95 10.03 -17.69
C LEU A 67 -7.61 9.28 -17.74
N THR A 68 -6.55 9.94 -18.22
CA THR A 68 -5.18 9.40 -18.27
C THR A 68 -4.60 9.10 -16.89
N GLY A 69 -5.17 9.64 -15.80
CA GLY A 69 -4.79 9.29 -14.43
C GLY A 69 -5.02 7.81 -14.10
N PHE A 70 -5.88 7.11 -14.85
CA PHE A 70 -6.09 5.66 -14.69
C PHE A 70 -4.89 4.80 -15.08
N LEU A 71 -3.86 5.35 -15.73
CA LEU A 71 -2.57 4.65 -15.88
C LEU A 71 -2.02 4.15 -14.55
N ALA A 72 -2.26 4.87 -13.45
CA ALA A 72 -1.87 4.47 -12.10
C ALA A 72 -2.46 3.13 -11.64
N LEU A 73 -3.64 2.76 -12.14
CA LEU A 73 -4.29 1.48 -11.86
C LEU A 73 -3.53 0.29 -12.48
N GLY A 74 -2.61 0.52 -13.41
CA GLY A 74 -1.73 -0.52 -13.96
C GLY A 74 -0.87 -1.23 -12.90
N SER A 75 -0.58 -0.56 -11.78
CA SER A 75 0.11 -1.16 -10.63
C SER A 75 -0.65 -2.33 -9.98
N ILE A 76 -1.96 -2.47 -10.24
CA ILE A 76 -2.81 -3.55 -9.71
C ILE A 76 -2.26 -4.94 -10.06
N VAL A 77 -1.64 -5.07 -11.24
CA VAL A 77 -1.01 -6.33 -11.70
C VAL A 77 0.02 -6.85 -10.71
N ILE A 78 0.73 -5.96 -10.01
CA ILE A 78 1.71 -6.29 -8.96
C ILE A 78 1.03 -6.32 -7.59
N ALA A 79 0.04 -5.46 -7.35
CA ALA A 79 -0.67 -5.36 -6.08
C ALA A 79 -1.40 -6.64 -5.68
N VAL A 80 -2.17 -7.24 -6.59
CA VAL A 80 -2.96 -8.46 -6.31
C VAL A 80 -2.09 -9.63 -5.83
N PRO A 81 -1.00 -10.04 -6.53
CA PRO A 81 -0.14 -11.10 -6.03
C PRO A 81 0.64 -10.69 -4.77
N THR A 82 0.89 -9.39 -4.55
CA THR A 82 1.53 -8.90 -3.33
C THR A 82 0.62 -9.04 -2.11
N VAL A 83 -0.65 -8.64 -2.22
CA VAL A 83 -1.66 -8.85 -1.17
C VAL A 83 -1.78 -10.33 -0.80
N LYS A 84 -1.85 -11.23 -1.79
CA LYS A 84 -1.91 -12.67 -1.54
C LYS A 84 -0.69 -13.19 -0.77
N GLY A 85 0.50 -12.69 -1.11
CA GLY A 85 1.73 -13.04 -0.41
C GLY A 85 1.77 -12.52 1.02
N VAL A 86 1.46 -11.23 1.21
CA VAL A 86 1.38 -10.60 2.53
C VAL A 86 0.40 -11.35 3.44
N ALA A 87 -0.79 -11.69 2.93
CA ALA A 87 -1.77 -12.44 3.69
C ALA A 87 -1.31 -13.87 4.03
N ARG A 88 -0.58 -14.52 3.13
CA ARG A 88 -0.11 -15.89 3.34
C ARG A 88 1.06 -15.98 4.34
N PHE A 89 1.94 -14.99 4.32
CA PHE A 89 3.20 -15.01 5.09
C PHE A 89 3.21 -13.98 6.23
N ALA A 90 2.04 -13.52 6.67
CA ALA A 90 1.90 -12.51 7.72
C ALA A 90 2.67 -12.87 9.01
N ASN A 91 2.76 -14.16 9.33
CA ASN A 91 3.43 -14.69 10.53
C ASN A 91 4.82 -15.28 10.26
N ASP A 92 5.33 -15.19 9.03
CA ASP A 92 6.64 -15.71 8.61
C ASP A 92 7.41 -14.55 7.95
N VAL A 93 8.14 -13.79 8.77
CA VAL A 93 8.81 -12.56 8.38
C VAL A 93 9.80 -12.81 7.23
N ASP A 94 10.56 -13.90 7.28
CA ASP A 94 11.54 -14.24 6.24
C ASP A 94 10.87 -14.42 4.87
N ARG A 95 9.70 -15.06 4.84
CA ARG A 95 8.90 -15.20 3.61
C ARG A 95 8.10 -13.95 3.25
N LEU A 96 7.92 -13.02 4.18
CA LEU A 96 7.24 -11.73 3.96
C LEU A 96 8.14 -10.70 3.27
N ILE A 97 9.46 -10.73 3.51
CA ILE A 97 10.45 -9.76 2.98
C ILE A 97 10.30 -9.51 1.47
N PRO A 98 10.20 -10.53 0.59
CA PRO A 98 10.03 -10.29 -0.85
C PRO A 98 8.77 -9.48 -1.19
N TYR A 99 7.71 -9.65 -0.41
CA TYR A 99 6.44 -8.93 -0.60
C TYR A 99 6.49 -7.52 -0.05
N MET A 100 7.28 -7.27 1.00
CA MET A 100 7.59 -5.90 1.44
C MET A 100 8.33 -5.13 0.33
N GLY A 101 9.31 -5.77 -0.32
CA GLY A 101 10.00 -5.20 -1.49
C GLY A 101 9.05 -4.89 -2.65
N ARG A 102 8.11 -5.81 -2.96
CA ARG A 102 7.06 -5.55 -3.98
C ARG A 102 6.13 -4.40 -3.58
N ASN A 103 5.84 -4.26 -2.29
CA ASN A 103 5.05 -3.14 -1.80
C ASN A 103 5.77 -1.81 -2.06
N VAL A 104 7.08 -1.72 -1.85
CA VAL A 104 7.89 -0.55 -2.23
C VAL A 104 7.76 -0.24 -3.72
N VAL A 105 7.82 -1.26 -4.58
CA VAL A 105 7.61 -1.09 -6.03
C VAL A 105 6.22 -0.51 -6.31
N ILE A 106 5.16 -1.01 -5.68
CA ILE A 106 3.79 -0.49 -5.86
C ILE A 106 3.69 0.97 -5.41
N ILE A 107 4.29 1.31 -4.27
CA ILE A 107 4.27 2.67 -3.69
C ILE A 107 4.99 3.68 -4.59
N ILE A 108 6.05 3.28 -5.30
CA ILE A 108 6.76 4.15 -6.24
C ILE A 108 6.07 4.17 -7.61
N LEU A 109 5.68 3.00 -8.11
CA LEU A 109 5.11 2.84 -9.44
C LEU A 109 3.76 3.57 -9.57
N THR A 110 2.90 3.50 -8.54
CA THR A 110 1.55 4.09 -8.62
C THR A 110 1.59 5.61 -8.79
N PRO A 111 2.34 6.38 -7.98
CA PRO A 111 2.48 7.82 -8.18
C PRO A 111 3.23 8.19 -9.47
N VAL A 112 4.23 7.40 -9.90
CA VAL A 112 4.93 7.64 -11.17
C VAL A 112 3.97 7.51 -12.35
N LEU A 113 3.19 6.44 -12.40
CA LEU A 113 2.17 6.24 -13.44
C LEU A 113 1.08 7.32 -13.38
N LEU A 114 0.68 7.74 -12.18
CA LEU A 114 -0.26 8.86 -12.01
C LEU A 114 0.33 10.16 -12.56
N ALA A 115 1.58 10.47 -12.23
CA ALA A 115 2.27 11.66 -12.72
C ALA A 115 2.38 11.65 -14.25
N ILE A 116 2.76 10.52 -14.86
CA ILE A 116 2.77 10.35 -16.32
C ILE A 116 1.39 10.63 -16.90
N GLY A 117 0.33 10.08 -16.30
CA GLY A 117 -1.04 10.34 -16.74
C GLY A 117 -1.41 11.82 -16.69
N LEU A 118 -1.02 12.53 -15.63
CA LEU A 118 -1.23 13.98 -15.52
C LEU A 118 -0.47 14.75 -16.60
N PHE A 119 0.80 14.42 -16.83
CA PHE A 119 1.62 15.06 -17.88
C PHE A 119 1.05 14.88 -19.29
N ILE A 120 0.47 13.72 -19.61
CA ILE A 120 -0.13 13.46 -20.93
C ILE A 120 -1.40 14.30 -21.15
N SER A 121 -2.13 14.62 -20.08
CA SER A 121 -3.35 15.43 -20.14
C SER A 121 -3.11 16.93 -19.98
N SER A 122 -1.86 17.34 -19.75
CA SER A 122 -1.44 18.75 -19.65
C SER A 122 -1.32 19.37 -21.04
#